data_AF-A0A527H119-F1
#
_entry.id   AF-A0A527H119-F1
#
_cell.length_a   1.000
_cell.length_b   1.000
_cell.length_c   1.000
_cell.angle_alpha   90.00
_cell.angle_beta   90.00
_cell.angle_gamma   90.00
#
_symmetry.space_group_name_H-M   'P 1'
#
loop_
_entity.id
_entity.type
_entity.pdbx_description
1 polymer ?
#
loop_
_entity_poly.entity_id
_entity_poly.type
_entity_poly.pdbx_seq_one_letter_code
_entity_poly.pdbx_strand_id
1 'polypeptide(L)'
;MMTNEAIQEGESSDHFSMFSSQSPKIRYTYNKIREVKSHRVGDLFSAYRDILWDDGRHKYNVSSFIGEIDEILLGERFSAFDQSTLDNLIGTLRQRGNSNATINRKMAALSKLLRKAHKMGDIHSLPEFRRQKERAG
;
A
#
# COMPACT_ATOMS: atom_id res chain seq x y z
N MET A 1 -10.95 -85.70 -1.37
CA MET A 1 -12.18 -85.17 -0.75
C MET A 1 -11.77 -84.16 0.30
N MET A 2 -12.35 -82.97 0.23
CA MET A 2 -12.05 -81.80 1.06
C MET A 2 -12.45 -82.02 2.54
N THR A 3 -11.67 -81.42 3.45
CA THR A 3 -12.19 -80.92 4.74
C THR A 3 -11.71 -79.47 4.87
N ASN A 4 -12.67 -78.56 5.03
CA ASN A 4 -12.43 -77.14 5.26
C ASN A 4 -12.43 -76.91 6.77
N GLU A 5 -11.37 -76.33 7.31
CA GLU A 5 -11.39 -75.70 8.64
C GLU A 5 -10.98 -74.23 8.54
N ALA A 6 -11.64 -73.45 9.40
CA ALA A 6 -11.72 -72.01 9.44
C ALA A 6 -10.39 -71.27 9.60
N ILE A 7 -10.28 -70.08 9.00
CA ILE A 7 -9.43 -69.00 9.51
C ILE A 7 -10.28 -67.75 9.64
N GLN A 8 -10.14 -67.18 10.83
CA GLN A 8 -10.93 -66.17 11.50
C GLN A 8 -10.64 -64.76 10.97
N GLU A 9 -11.69 -63.94 10.89
CA GLU A 9 -11.65 -62.54 10.45
C GLU A 9 -10.65 -61.74 11.31
N GLY A 10 -9.60 -61.24 10.68
CA GLY A 10 -8.79 -60.16 11.22
C GLY A 10 -9.43 -58.83 10.85
N GLU A 11 -9.85 -58.06 11.86
CA GLU A 11 -10.45 -56.73 11.72
C GLU A 11 -9.59 -55.82 10.83
N SER A 12 -10.14 -55.44 9.67
CA SER A 12 -9.57 -54.38 8.85
C SER A 12 -9.80 -53.04 9.53
N SER A 13 -8.70 -52.33 9.80
CA SER A 13 -8.64 -51.07 10.52
C SER A 13 -9.53 -49.96 9.93
N ASP A 14 -10.64 -49.68 10.61
CA ASP A 14 -11.52 -48.52 10.38
C ASP A 14 -10.89 -47.15 10.77
N HIS A 15 -9.56 -47.07 10.89
CA HIS A 15 -8.90 -45.86 11.39
C HIS A 15 -8.48 -44.86 10.29
N PHE A 16 -8.63 -45.20 9.01
CA PHE A 16 -8.22 -44.32 7.91
C PHE A 16 -9.37 -43.52 7.27
N SER A 17 -10.63 -43.89 7.52
CA SER A 17 -11.82 -43.31 6.88
C SER A 17 -12.27 -41.97 7.49
N MET A 18 -11.64 -41.49 8.56
CA MET A 18 -12.10 -40.28 9.27
C MET A 18 -11.58 -38.94 8.71
N PHE A 19 -10.68 -38.95 7.71
CA PHE A 19 -10.07 -37.71 7.18
C PHE A 19 -10.55 -37.28 5.78
N SER A 20 -11.41 -38.05 5.12
CA SER A 20 -11.69 -37.85 3.69
C SER A 20 -13.04 -37.21 3.38
N SER A 21 -13.38 -36.03 3.92
CA SER A 21 -14.54 -35.28 3.41
C SER A 21 -14.66 -33.83 3.87
N GLN A 22 -13.56 -33.09 3.95
CA GLN A 22 -13.63 -31.63 4.04
C GLN A 22 -12.82 -31.00 2.93
N SER A 23 -13.42 -30.89 1.75
CA SER A 23 -12.91 -30.05 0.67
C SER A 23 -12.95 -28.59 1.16
N PRO A 24 -11.79 -27.92 1.35
CA PRO A 24 -11.80 -26.53 1.78
C PRO A 24 -12.48 -25.69 0.70
N LYS A 25 -13.55 -24.97 1.07
CA LYS A 25 -14.17 -23.97 0.21
C LYS A 25 -13.21 -22.77 0.10
N ILE A 26 -12.25 -22.87 -0.81
CA ILE A 26 -11.36 -21.75 -1.13
C ILE A 26 -12.20 -20.67 -1.82
N ARG A 27 -12.48 -19.59 -1.11
CA ARG A 27 -13.12 -18.40 -1.68
C ARG A 27 -12.03 -17.55 -2.32
N TYR A 28 -11.92 -17.61 -3.64
CA TYR A 28 -11.12 -16.63 -4.39
C TYR A 28 -11.85 -15.30 -4.38
N THR A 29 -11.35 -14.32 -3.62
CA THR A 29 -11.76 -12.93 -3.78
C THR A 29 -11.10 -12.39 -5.03
N TYR A 30 -11.82 -12.42 -6.15
CA TYR A 30 -11.45 -11.71 -7.36
C TYR A 30 -11.66 -10.21 -7.10
N ASN A 31 -10.63 -9.55 -6.56
CA ASN A 31 -10.56 -8.10 -6.60
C ASN A 31 -10.57 -7.70 -8.09
N LYS A 32 -11.53 -6.85 -8.47
CA LYS A 32 -11.69 -6.32 -9.82
C LYS A 32 -10.31 -5.86 -10.33
N ILE A 33 -9.76 -6.56 -11.33
CA ILE A 33 -8.45 -6.22 -11.91
C ILE A 33 -8.60 -4.84 -12.54
N ARG A 34 -7.95 -3.84 -11.93
CA ARG A 34 -7.91 -2.47 -12.46
C ARG A 34 -6.59 -2.28 -13.20
N GLU A 35 -6.67 -1.66 -14.37
CA GLU A 35 -5.48 -1.23 -15.10
C GLU A 35 -4.70 -0.24 -14.21
N VAL A 36 -3.44 -0.57 -13.95
CA VAL A 36 -2.54 0.28 -13.17
C VAL A 36 -1.97 1.33 -14.11
N LYS A 37 -2.45 2.57 -13.99
CA LYS A 37 -1.91 3.70 -14.74
C LYS A 37 -0.78 4.34 -13.93
N SER A 38 0.29 4.74 -14.60
CA SER A 38 1.35 5.52 -13.94
C SER A 38 0.88 6.97 -13.83
N HIS A 39 1.03 7.59 -12.67
CA HIS A 39 0.60 8.96 -12.37
C HIS A 39 1.77 9.82 -11.90
N ARG A 40 1.72 11.13 -12.17
CA ARG A 40 2.58 12.11 -11.47
C ARG A 40 1.94 12.53 -10.16
N VAL A 41 2.74 13.03 -9.21
CA VAL A 41 2.19 13.64 -7.99
C VAL A 41 1.32 14.84 -8.37
N GLY A 42 1.74 15.65 -9.33
CA GLY A 42 0.96 16.76 -9.89
C GLY A 42 -0.39 16.33 -10.50
N ASP A 43 -0.43 15.18 -11.18
CA ASP A 43 -1.67 14.64 -11.77
C ASP A 43 -2.68 14.27 -10.66
N LEU A 44 -2.22 13.53 -9.66
CA LEU A 44 -3.05 13.13 -8.51
C LEU A 44 -3.51 14.35 -7.71
N PHE A 45 -2.62 15.33 -7.53
CA PHE A 45 -2.95 16.56 -6.84
C PHE A 45 -4.04 17.33 -7.57
N SER A 46 -3.92 17.50 -8.88
CA SER A 46 -4.94 18.20 -9.68
C SER A 46 -6.31 17.51 -9.59
N ALA A 47 -6.34 16.17 -9.57
CA ALA A 47 -7.57 15.41 -9.46
C ALA A 47 -8.23 15.48 -8.06
N TYR A 48 -7.43 15.54 -6.99
CA TYR A 48 -7.93 15.40 -5.62
C TYR A 48 -7.86 16.66 -4.76
N ARG A 49 -7.20 17.71 -5.24
CA ARG A 49 -6.99 18.96 -4.51
C ARG A 49 -8.28 19.52 -3.93
N ASP A 50 -9.30 19.69 -4.77
CA ASP A 50 -10.56 20.33 -4.39
C ASP A 50 -11.45 19.41 -3.53
N ILE A 51 -11.14 18.11 -3.50
CA ILE A 51 -11.84 17.12 -2.68
C ILE A 51 -11.19 17.01 -1.28
N LEU A 52 -9.87 17.21 -1.20
CA LEU A 52 -9.10 16.99 0.02
C LEU A 52 -8.90 18.24 0.87
N TRP A 53 -8.94 19.43 0.26
CA TRP A 53 -8.69 20.69 0.94
C TRP A 53 -9.67 21.78 0.48
N ASP A 54 -10.32 22.39 1.47
CA ASP A 54 -11.20 23.54 1.28
C ASP A 54 -10.43 24.77 0.81
N ASP A 55 -11.11 25.66 0.11
CA ASP A 55 -10.51 26.89 -0.39
C ASP A 55 -9.96 27.78 0.74
N GLY A 56 -8.78 28.35 0.50
CA GLY A 56 -8.12 29.26 1.43
C GLY A 56 -6.60 29.10 1.52
N ARG A 57 -6.01 29.74 2.54
CA ARG A 57 -4.56 29.81 2.74
C ARG A 57 -3.92 28.43 2.92
N HIS A 58 -4.61 27.50 3.60
CA HIS A 58 -4.07 26.16 3.81
C HIS A 58 -3.91 25.39 2.50
N LYS A 59 -4.91 25.45 1.61
CA LYS A 59 -4.86 24.85 0.27
C LYS A 59 -3.74 25.44 -0.58
N TYR A 60 -3.51 26.75 -0.51
CA TYR A 60 -2.38 27.40 -1.17
C TYR A 60 -1.03 26.87 -0.67
N ASN A 61 -0.82 26.77 0.65
CA ASN A 61 0.41 26.24 1.23
C ASN A 61 0.64 24.78 0.81
N VAL A 62 -0.42 23.97 0.81
CA VAL A 62 -0.36 22.58 0.35
C VAL A 62 -0.02 22.51 -1.14
N SER A 63 -0.61 23.37 -1.98
CA SER A 63 -0.26 23.45 -3.40
C SER A 63 1.23 23.74 -3.60
N SER A 64 1.79 24.68 -2.84
CA SER A 64 3.24 24.96 -2.88
C SER A 64 4.08 23.76 -2.43
N PHE A 65 3.69 23.08 -1.35
CA PHE A 65 4.40 21.88 -0.88
C PHE A 65 4.39 20.75 -1.89
N ILE A 66 3.24 20.49 -2.51
CA ILE A 66 3.11 19.42 -3.50
C ILE A 66 3.83 19.79 -4.80
N GLY A 67 3.80 21.06 -5.21
CA GLY A 67 4.58 21.55 -6.36
C GLY A 67 6.08 21.31 -6.18
N GLU A 68 6.64 21.70 -5.03
CA GLU A 68 8.06 21.46 -4.73
C GLU A 68 8.41 19.96 -4.72
N ILE A 69 7.51 19.09 -4.23
CA ILE A 69 7.70 17.64 -4.25
C ILE A 69 7.69 17.11 -5.69
N ASP A 70 6.74 17.55 -6.52
CA ASP A 70 6.64 17.13 -7.93
C ASP A 70 7.88 17.56 -8.73
N GLU A 71 8.43 18.75 -8.41
CA GLU A 71 9.70 19.22 -8.95
C GLU A 71 10.90 18.38 -8.48
N ILE A 72 10.97 17.99 -7.19
CA ILE A 72 12.04 17.11 -6.69
C ILE A 72 12.00 15.75 -7.39
N LEU A 73 10.80 15.23 -7.62
CA LEU A 73 10.58 13.97 -8.34
C LEU A 73 10.73 14.12 -9.86
N LEU A 74 11.04 15.32 -10.37
CA LEU A 74 11.24 15.60 -11.80
C LEU A 74 10.05 15.15 -12.67
N GLY A 75 8.83 15.18 -12.13
CA GLY A 75 7.64 14.65 -12.80
C GLY A 75 7.71 13.15 -13.11
N GLU A 76 8.42 12.37 -12.30
CA GLU A 76 8.43 10.91 -12.38
C GLU A 76 7.01 10.35 -12.29
N ARG A 77 6.70 9.41 -13.18
CA ARG A 77 5.39 8.73 -13.19
C ARG A 77 5.53 7.43 -12.41
N PHE A 78 4.63 7.21 -11.46
CA PHE A 78 4.66 6.02 -10.62
C PHE A 78 3.28 5.36 -10.56
N SER A 79 3.31 4.04 -10.51
CA SER A 79 2.17 3.17 -10.16
C SER A 79 2.25 2.69 -8.70
N ALA A 80 3.49 2.59 -8.21
CA ALA A 80 3.89 2.23 -6.86
C ALA A 80 4.65 3.42 -6.25
N PHE A 81 4.30 3.84 -5.03
CA PHE A 81 5.14 4.77 -4.29
C PHE A 81 5.82 3.99 -3.16
N ASP A 82 7.09 3.69 -3.34
CA ASP A 82 7.83 2.81 -2.43
C ASP A 82 8.55 3.61 -1.32
N GLN A 83 9.16 2.88 -0.40
CA GLN A 83 9.91 3.48 0.70
C GLN A 83 11.19 4.17 0.21
N SER A 84 11.82 3.65 -0.85
CA SER A 84 13.08 4.19 -1.35
C SER A 84 12.90 5.59 -1.98
N THR A 85 11.84 5.80 -2.77
CA THR A 85 11.46 7.11 -3.30
C THR A 85 11.13 8.09 -2.18
N LEU A 86 10.45 7.65 -1.11
CA LEU A 86 10.16 8.49 0.04
C LEU A 86 11.44 8.93 0.77
N ASP A 87 12.36 7.99 1.03
CA ASP A 87 13.61 8.27 1.75
C ASP A 87 14.51 9.20 0.93
N ASN A 88 14.58 9.01 -0.39
CA ASN A 88 15.27 9.90 -1.32
C ASN A 88 14.68 11.31 -1.29
N LEU A 89 13.36 11.44 -1.36
CA LEU A 89 12.65 12.72 -1.27
C LEU A 89 12.96 13.45 0.05
N ILE A 90 12.94 12.73 1.17
CA ILE A 90 13.30 13.29 2.48
C ILE A 90 14.78 13.73 2.48
N GLY A 91 15.68 12.93 1.91
CA GLY A 91 17.09 13.25 1.74
C GLY A 91 17.30 14.57 0.97
N THR A 92 16.64 14.73 -0.18
CA THR A 92 16.71 15.95 -0.99
C THR A 92 16.14 17.15 -0.25
N LEU A 93 15.00 17.01 0.44
CA LEU A 93 14.42 18.11 1.23
C LEU A 93 15.36 18.58 2.35
N ARG A 94 16.07 17.65 3.00
CA ARG A 94 17.09 17.97 4.01
C ARG A 94 18.29 18.70 3.41
N GLN A 95 18.79 18.25 2.26
CA GLN A 95 19.88 18.90 1.54
C GLN A 95 19.52 20.33 1.12
N ARG A 96 18.25 20.58 0.78
CA ARG A 96 17.71 21.93 0.51
C ARG A 96 17.54 22.80 1.76
N GLY A 97 17.94 22.34 2.94
CA GLY A 97 17.92 23.13 4.18
C GLY A 97 16.55 23.20 4.87
N ASN A 98 15.59 22.33 4.51
CA ASN A 98 14.30 22.32 5.20
C ASN A 98 14.43 21.79 6.63
N SER A 99 13.82 22.50 7.59
CA SER A 99 13.70 22.02 8.97
C SER A 99 12.84 20.75 9.04
N ASN A 100 13.05 19.93 10.08
CA ASN A 100 12.27 18.70 10.29
C ASN A 100 10.77 19.00 10.40
N ALA A 101 10.40 20.09 11.07
CA ALA A 101 9.03 20.59 11.11
C ALA A 101 8.44 20.85 9.71
N THR A 102 9.21 21.47 8.80
CA THR A 102 8.76 21.72 7.42
C THR A 102 8.65 20.44 6.61
N ILE A 103 9.63 19.54 6.72
CA ILE A 103 9.59 18.22 6.07
C ILE A 103 8.35 17.44 6.52
N ASN A 104 8.08 17.40 7.83
CA ASN A 104 6.91 16.72 8.37
C ASN A 104 5.58 17.29 7.83
N ARG A 105 5.46 18.61 7.65
CA ARG A 105 4.28 19.24 7.02
C ARG A 105 4.11 18.81 5.56
N LYS A 106 5.21 18.78 4.79
CA LYS A 106 5.23 18.29 3.40
C LYS A 106 4.82 16.81 3.32
N MET A 107 5.40 15.97 4.18
CA MET A 107 5.08 14.55 4.23
C MET A 107 3.63 14.28 4.67
N ALA A 108 3.07 15.10 5.57
CA ALA A 108 1.67 15.01 5.94
C ALA A 108 0.75 15.28 4.73
N ALA A 109 1.02 16.34 3.97
CA ALA A 109 0.28 16.67 2.75
C ALA A 109 0.38 15.56 1.70
N LEU A 110 1.59 15.08 1.42
CA LEU A 110 1.84 13.99 0.48
C LEU A 110 1.14 12.69 0.93
N SER A 111 1.26 12.32 2.20
CA SER A 111 0.62 11.11 2.73
C SER A 111 -0.91 11.16 2.61
N LYS A 112 -1.53 12.33 2.83
CA LYS A 112 -2.97 12.52 2.67
C LYS A 112 -3.39 12.36 1.20
N LEU A 113 -2.62 12.93 0.27
CA LEU A 113 -2.84 12.79 -1.16
C LEU A 113 -2.74 11.32 -1.62
N LEU A 114 -1.63 10.65 -1.28
CA LEU A 114 -1.40 9.27 -1.72
C LEU A 114 -2.40 8.30 -1.08
N ARG A 115 -2.79 8.49 0.18
CA ARG A 115 -3.85 7.69 0.81
C ARG A 115 -5.19 7.80 0.07
N LYS A 116 -5.52 9.00 -0.44
CA LYS A 116 -6.72 9.19 -1.27
C LYS A 116 -6.59 8.43 -2.59
N ALA A 117 -5.49 8.60 -3.32
CA ALA A 117 -5.24 7.91 -4.58
C ALA A 117 -5.29 6.37 -4.41
N HIS A 118 -4.68 5.84 -3.34
CA HIS A 118 -4.72 4.42 -3.02
C HIS A 118 -6.16 3.93 -2.74
N LYS A 119 -6.94 4.70 -1.99
CA LYS A 119 -8.35 4.38 -1.73
C LYS A 119 -9.20 4.40 -3.00
N MET A 120 -8.87 5.28 -3.96
CA MET A 120 -9.54 5.35 -5.26
C MET A 120 -9.06 4.27 -6.24
N GLY A 121 -7.91 3.64 -5.96
CA GLY A 121 -7.32 2.56 -6.74
C GLY A 121 -6.42 3.04 -7.88
N ASP A 122 -5.94 4.28 -7.84
CA ASP A 122 -5.01 4.83 -8.84
C ASP A 122 -3.57 4.38 -8.60
N ILE A 123 -3.24 4.08 -7.34
CA ILE A 123 -1.94 3.53 -6.93
C ILE A 123 -2.16 2.27 -6.11
N HIS A 124 -1.23 1.32 -6.20
CA HIS A 124 -1.39 0.00 -5.58
C HIS A 124 -0.60 -0.18 -4.27
N SER A 125 0.34 0.71 -3.96
CA SER A 125 1.12 0.65 -2.72
C SER A 125 1.37 2.03 -2.12
N LEU A 126 1.56 2.05 -0.81
CA LEU A 126 1.89 3.23 -0.02
C LEU A 126 3.11 2.95 0.85
N PRO A 127 4.03 3.91 1.01
CA PRO A 127 5.16 3.76 1.91
C PRO A 127 4.74 3.98 3.37
N GLU A 128 5.65 3.68 4.29
CA GLU A 128 5.45 3.98 5.70
C GLU A 128 5.92 5.42 6.01
N PHE A 129 4.95 6.28 6.35
CA PHE A 129 5.26 7.67 6.71
C PHE A 129 5.66 7.78 8.18
N ARG A 130 6.96 7.90 8.45
CA ARG A 130 7.50 8.16 9.80
C ARG A 130 7.80 9.64 10.01
N ARG A 131 7.40 10.16 11.17
CA ARG A 131 7.70 11.54 11.58
C ARG A 131 9.18 11.68 11.90
N GLN A 132 9.80 12.73 11.37
CA GLN A 132 11.18 13.08 11.66
C GLN A 132 11.26 13.74 13.04
N LYS A 133 12.14 13.25 13.93
CA LYS A 133 12.36 13.84 15.26
C LYS A 133 13.07 15.18 15.13
N GLU A 134 12.69 16.19 15.91
CA GLU A 134 13.44 17.45 15.98
C GLU A 134 14.86 17.17 16.54
N ARG A 135 15.88 17.85 16.03
CA ARG A 135 17.19 17.86 16.71
C ARG A 135 16.96 18.60 18.02
N ALA A 136 17.16 17.91 19.15
CA ALA A 136 17.29 18.59 20.44
C ALA A 136 18.44 19.60 20.29
N GLY A 137 18.14 20.87 20.54
CA GLY A 137 19.13 21.94 20.62
C GLY A 137 20.02 21.77 21.84
#